data_AF-A0A2A5NZM7-F1
#
_entry.id   AF-A0A2A5NZM7-F1
#
_cell.length_a   1.000
_cell.length_b   1.000
_cell.length_c   1.000
_cell.angle_alpha   90.00
_cell.angle_beta   90.00
_cell.angle_gamma   90.00
#
_symmetry.space_group_name_H-M   'P 1'
#
loop_
_entity.id
_entity.type
_entity.pdbx_description
1 polymer ?
#
loop_
_entity_poly.entity_id
_entity_poly.type
_entity_poly.pdbx_seq_one_letter_code
_entity_poly.pdbx_strand_id
1 'polypeptide(L)'
;MSGRSSECVAVVNTGFRSPRPDIIVPPSVARTLGIYPPPEDALEVEADTGGGPVIVYLIPEILEVKVLAGDRESKTIVCNAVVNPLESEVLISDKLTEELGVQILYPSRGIWRFADDPPGVERRSVARNSFG
;
A
#
# COMPACT_ATOMS: atom_id res chain seq x y z
N MET A 1 8.38 4.15 -20.94
CA MET A 1 8.98 5.14 -20.02
C MET A 1 9.65 4.34 -18.91
N SER A 2 10.94 4.56 -18.63
CA SER A 2 11.57 3.94 -17.46
C SER A 2 11.08 4.70 -16.23
N GLY A 3 9.97 4.24 -15.65
CA GLY A 3 9.44 4.77 -14.40
C GLY A 3 10.35 4.37 -13.23
N ARG A 4 10.43 5.23 -12.21
CA ARG A 4 11.03 4.84 -10.92
C ARG A 4 10.13 3.79 -10.28
N SER A 5 10.72 2.78 -9.66
CA SER A 5 9.98 1.73 -8.96
C SER A 5 10.56 1.51 -7.57
N SER A 6 9.75 0.98 -6.67
CA SER A 6 10.16 0.57 -5.34
C SER A 6 9.47 -0.75 -5.00
N GLU A 7 10.26 -1.76 -4.69
CA GLU A 7 9.76 -2.99 -4.05
C GLU A 7 9.81 -2.79 -2.54
N CYS A 8 8.70 -3.05 -1.85
CA CYS A 8 8.58 -2.81 -0.42
C CYS A 8 7.57 -3.75 0.23
N VAL A 9 7.62 -3.82 1.56
CA VAL A 9 6.61 -4.52 2.35
C VAL A 9 5.46 -3.56 2.63
N ALA A 10 4.25 -3.99 2.30
CA ALA A 10 3.02 -3.26 2.59
C ALA A 10 2.19 -3.97 3.65
N VAL A 11 1.57 -3.19 4.54
CA VAL A 11 0.59 -3.65 5.52
C VAL A 11 -0.80 -3.48 4.93
N VAL A 12 -1.57 -4.56 4.92
CA VAL A 12 -3.01 -4.49 4.64
C VAL A 12 -3.69 -3.83 5.83
N ASN A 13 -4.22 -2.62 5.64
CA ASN A 13 -4.90 -1.88 6.69
C ASN A 13 -6.38 -1.72 6.36
N THR A 14 -7.22 -2.63 6.86
CA THR A 14 -8.68 -2.56 6.66
C THR A 14 -9.35 -1.40 7.41
N GLY A 15 -8.62 -0.71 8.31
CA GLY A 15 -9.06 0.54 8.93
C GLY A 15 -8.86 1.75 8.02
N PHE A 16 -7.96 1.66 7.04
CA PHE A 16 -7.80 2.65 5.98
C PHE A 16 -8.87 2.41 4.89
N ARG A 17 -10.06 2.98 5.12
CA ARG A 17 -11.21 2.84 4.24
C ARG A 17 -11.24 3.95 3.19
N SER A 18 -11.33 3.57 1.92
CA SER A 18 -11.47 4.54 0.82
C SER A 18 -12.37 4.00 -0.28
N PRO A 19 -13.19 4.84 -0.95
CA PRO A 19 -13.92 4.43 -2.15
C PRO A 19 -12.99 4.22 -3.36
N ARG A 20 -11.72 4.65 -3.29
CA ARG A 20 -10.71 4.52 -4.33
C ARG A 20 -9.56 3.61 -3.87
N PRO A 21 -8.82 2.98 -4.80
CA PRO A 21 -7.58 2.31 -4.47
C PRO A 21 -6.57 3.36 -4.02
N ASP A 22 -6.17 3.29 -2.76
CA ASP A 22 -5.24 4.24 -2.15
C ASP A 22 -4.10 3.48 -1.46
N ILE A 23 -2.90 4.04 -1.55
CA ILE A 23 -1.71 3.55 -0.87
C ILE A 23 -1.08 4.70 -0.08
N ILE A 24 -0.90 4.50 1.22
CA ILE A 24 -0.07 5.39 2.03
C ILE A 24 1.39 4.97 1.86
N VAL A 25 2.24 5.94 1.56
CA VAL A 25 3.69 5.73 1.45
C VAL A 25 4.46 6.66 2.39
N PRO A 26 5.49 6.15 3.09
CA PRO A 26 6.37 6.99 3.88
C PRO A 26 7.27 7.85 2.97
N PRO A 27 7.85 8.97 3.47
CA PRO A 27 8.70 9.85 2.67
C PRO A 27 9.91 9.15 2.03
N SER A 28 10.42 8.07 2.65
CA SER A 28 11.51 7.25 2.10
C SER A 28 11.12 6.60 0.76
N VAL A 29 9.98 5.92 0.72
CA VAL A 29 9.44 5.29 -0.49
C VAL A 29 9.03 6.35 -1.52
N ALA A 30 8.38 7.42 -1.07
CA ALA A 30 7.95 8.51 -1.93
C ALA A 30 9.13 9.20 -2.65
N ARG A 31 10.28 9.38 -1.97
CA ARG A 31 11.52 9.88 -2.60
C ARG A 31 12.07 8.93 -3.65
N THR A 32 12.09 7.62 -3.37
CA THR A 32 12.50 6.59 -4.34
C THR A 32 11.64 6.63 -5.58
N LEU A 33 10.32 6.80 -5.42
CA LEU A 33 9.36 6.92 -6.52
C LEU A 33 9.41 8.30 -7.21
N GLY A 34 10.08 9.30 -6.64
CA GLY A 34 10.19 10.64 -7.20
C GLY A 34 8.96 11.52 -7.01
N ILE A 35 8.09 11.16 -6.08
CA ILE A 35 6.88 11.92 -5.70
C ILE A 35 7.05 12.66 -4.36
N TYR A 36 8.30 12.78 -3.89
CA TYR A 36 8.65 13.57 -2.71
C TYR A 36 9.95 14.38 -2.93
N PRO A 37 10.00 15.69 -2.63
CA PRO A 37 8.92 16.53 -2.08
C PRO A 37 7.65 16.49 -2.95
N PRO A 38 6.45 16.70 -2.36
CA PRO A 38 5.20 16.55 -3.10
C PRO A 38 5.22 17.42 -4.37
N PRO A 39 4.73 16.91 -5.51
CA PRO A 39 4.62 17.70 -6.73
C PRO A 39 3.64 18.87 -6.54
N GLU A 40 3.73 19.88 -7.41
CA GLU A 40 2.91 21.11 -7.30
C GLU A 40 1.39 20.84 -7.35
N ASP A 41 0.97 19.76 -8.00
CA ASP A 41 -0.42 19.32 -8.13
C ASP A 41 -0.87 18.37 -7.01
N ALA A 42 -0.02 18.10 -6.02
CA ALA A 42 -0.42 17.35 -4.84
C ALA A 42 -1.45 18.13 -4.02
N LEU A 43 -2.48 17.41 -3.54
CA LEU A 43 -3.51 17.95 -2.67
C LEU A 43 -3.07 17.78 -1.20
N GLU A 44 -2.99 18.89 -0.47
CA GLU A 44 -2.85 18.85 0.99
C GLU A 44 -4.20 18.52 1.63
N VAL A 45 -4.26 17.44 2.39
CA VAL A 45 -5.49 16.91 2.98
C VAL A 45 -5.29 16.66 4.47
N GLU A 46 -6.23 17.08 5.30
CA GLU A 46 -6.30 16.65 6.71
C GLU A 46 -6.98 15.28 6.76
N ALA A 47 -6.24 14.27 7.24
CA ALA A 47 -6.71 12.91 7.36
C ALA A 47 -6.90 12.53 8.84
N ASP A 48 -8.07 12.00 9.17
CA ASP A 48 -8.35 11.45 10.49
C ASP A 48 -7.63 10.11 10.70
N THR A 49 -6.79 10.03 11.73
CA THR A 49 -6.13 8.79 12.14
C THR A 49 -6.53 8.39 13.55
N GLY A 50 -6.18 7.16 13.96
CA GLY A 50 -6.35 6.74 15.34
C GLY A 50 -5.55 7.59 16.36
N GLY A 51 -4.51 8.31 15.91
CA GLY A 51 -3.71 9.22 16.72
C GLY A 51 -4.16 10.69 16.67
N GLY A 52 -5.24 11.00 15.93
CA GLY A 52 -5.70 12.36 15.66
C GLY A 52 -5.52 12.78 14.19
N PRO A 53 -5.94 14.00 13.83
CA PRO A 53 -5.81 14.51 12.47
C PRO A 53 -4.33 14.72 12.11
N VAL A 54 -3.98 14.37 10.88
CA VAL A 54 -2.63 14.57 10.32
C VAL A 54 -2.73 15.17 8.92
N ILE A 55 -1.77 16.01 8.54
CA ILE A 55 -1.68 16.52 7.17
C ILE A 55 -0.96 15.49 6.30
N VAL A 56 -1.59 15.12 5.19
CA VAL A 56 -1.05 14.23 4.16
C VAL A 56 -1.08 14.89 2.79
N TYR A 57 -0.27 14.38 1.87
CA TYR A 57 -0.26 14.83 0.47
C TYR A 57 -0.85 13.74 -0.43
N LEU A 58 -2.01 14.00 -1.01
CA LEU A 58 -2.70 13.11 -1.93
C LEU A 58 -2.30 13.45 -3.37
N ILE A 59 -1.81 12.46 -4.10
CA ILE A 59 -1.43 12.56 -5.51
C ILE A 59 -2.29 11.55 -6.29
N PRO A 60 -3.30 12.01 -7.03
CA PRO A 60 -4.26 11.12 -7.70
C PRO A 60 -3.62 10.24 -8.77
N GLU A 61 -3.99 8.95 -8.79
CA GLU A 61 -3.72 7.98 -9.87
C GLU A 61 -2.27 7.93 -10.39
N ILE A 62 -1.29 8.25 -9.53
CA ILE A 62 0.11 8.39 -9.93
C ILE A 62 0.91 7.09 -9.83
N LEU A 63 0.40 6.08 -9.12
CA LEU A 63 1.11 4.82 -8.90
C LEU A 63 0.42 3.64 -9.58
N GLU A 64 1.25 2.77 -10.14
CA GLU A 64 0.90 1.40 -10.53
C GLU A 64 1.41 0.44 -9.46
N VAL A 65 0.51 -0.37 -8.88
CA VAL A 65 0.80 -1.29 -7.77
C VAL A 65 0.43 -2.71 -8.14
N LYS A 66 1.28 -3.67 -7.78
CA LYS A 66 1.02 -5.11 -7.85
C LYS A 66 1.68 -5.82 -6.66
N VAL A 67 1.15 -6.98 -6.29
CA VAL A 67 1.71 -7.86 -5.26
C VAL A 67 2.67 -8.85 -5.91
N LEU A 68 3.88 -8.94 -5.36
CA LEU A 68 4.86 -9.95 -5.75
C LEU A 68 4.75 -11.14 -4.78
N ALA A 69 4.41 -12.32 -5.29
CA ALA A 69 4.19 -13.52 -4.47
C ALA A 69 5.23 -14.63 -4.69
N GLY A 70 6.33 -14.31 -5.37
CA GLY A 70 7.44 -15.21 -5.66
C GLY A 70 7.19 -16.12 -6.86
N ASP A 71 6.11 -16.90 -6.85
CA ASP A 71 5.68 -17.76 -7.96
C ASP A 71 4.92 -17.01 -9.06
N ARG A 72 4.24 -15.93 -8.68
CA ARG A 72 3.48 -15.07 -9.59
C ARG A 72 3.35 -13.64 -9.06
N GLU A 73 2.79 -12.79 -9.91
CA GLU A 73 2.36 -11.44 -9.55
C GLU A 73 0.83 -11.34 -9.60
N SER A 74 0.27 -10.37 -8.86
CA SER A 74 -1.14 -9.96 -9.05
C SER A 74 -1.30 -9.19 -10.36
N LYS A 75 -2.55 -8.83 -10.70
CA LYS A 75 -2.77 -7.74 -11.66
C LYS A 75 -2.20 -6.42 -11.13
N THR A 76 -1.86 -5.53 -12.04
CA THR A 76 -1.47 -4.14 -11.73
C THR A 76 -2.72 -3.29 -11.54
N ILE A 77 -2.76 -2.50 -10.48
CA ILE A 77 -3.82 -1.54 -10.16
C ILE A 77 -3.23 -0.14 -10.17
N VAL A 78 -3.92 0.80 -10.82
CA VAL A 78 -3.62 2.23 -10.70
C VAL A 78 -4.27 2.74 -9.42
N CYS A 79 -3.51 3.42 -8.57
CA CYS A 79 -4.00 3.92 -7.29
C CYS A 79 -3.49 5.33 -6.99
N ASN A 80 -4.17 6.01 -6.06
CA ASN A 80 -3.70 7.28 -5.53
C ASN A 80 -2.55 7.05 -4.55
N ALA A 81 -1.54 7.91 -4.58
CA ALA A 81 -0.51 7.95 -3.54
C ALA A 81 -0.91 8.94 -2.44
N VAL A 82 -0.85 8.49 -1.19
CA VAL A 82 -1.00 9.34 0.00
C VAL A 82 0.34 9.39 0.70
N VAL A 83 1.09 10.48 0.55
CA VAL A 83 2.34 10.66 1.30
C VAL A 83 2.00 11.15 2.70
N ASN A 84 2.21 10.29 3.70
CA ASN A 84 2.06 10.66 5.11
C ASN A 84 3.45 10.86 5.73
N PRO A 85 3.83 12.09 6.10
CA PRO A 85 5.14 12.37 6.71
C PRO A 85 5.42 11.67 8.04
N LEU A 86 4.37 11.22 8.74
CA LEU A 86 4.46 10.58 10.05
C LEU A 86 4.42 9.04 9.97
N GLU A 87 4.12 8.49 8.80
CA GLU A 87 4.06 7.05 8.60
C GLU A 87 5.46 6.49 8.26
N SER A 88 5.71 5.27 8.72
CA SER A 88 6.96 4.53 8.46
C SER A 88 6.74 3.27 7.63
N GLU A 89 5.51 2.75 7.56
CA GLU A 89 5.12 1.58 6.79
C GLU A 89 4.34 1.96 5.53
N VAL A 90 4.43 1.14 4.48
CA VAL A 90 3.51 1.28 3.34
C VAL A 90 2.18 0.65 3.75
N LEU A 91 1.08 1.37 3.62
CA LEU A 91 -0.26 0.85 3.95
C LEU A 91 -1.13 0.82 2.70
N ILE A 92 -1.83 -0.29 2.46
CA ILE A 92 -2.82 -0.37 1.38
C ILE A 92 -4.24 -0.33 1.96
N SER A 93 -5.12 0.43 1.29
CA SER A 93 -6.52 0.55 1.69
C SER A 93 -7.28 -0.77 1.55
N ASP A 94 -8.45 -0.86 2.18
CA ASP A 94 -9.38 -1.97 1.98
C ASP A 94 -9.72 -2.17 0.50
N LYS A 95 -9.98 -1.08 -0.22
CA LYS A 95 -10.30 -1.07 -1.65
C LYS A 95 -9.15 -1.55 -2.51
N LEU A 96 -7.94 -1.05 -2.28
CA LEU A 96 -6.76 -1.51 -3.02
C LEU A 96 -6.46 -2.98 -2.72
N THR A 97 -6.66 -3.43 -1.48
CA THR A 97 -6.50 -4.85 -1.08
C THR A 97 -7.45 -5.76 -1.86
N GLU A 98 -8.74 -5.42 -1.90
CA GLU A 98 -9.74 -6.17 -2.65
C GLU A 98 -9.43 -6.16 -4.15
N GLU A 99 -9.07 -5.00 -4.70
CA GLU A 99 -8.72 -4.90 -6.10
C GLU A 99 -7.49 -5.72 -6.45
N LEU A 100 -6.43 -5.74 -5.64
CA LEU A 100 -5.27 -6.61 -5.84
C LEU A 100 -5.60 -8.11 -5.71
N GLY A 101 -6.82 -8.45 -5.29
CA GLY A 101 -7.28 -9.82 -5.11
C GLY A 101 -6.70 -10.47 -3.85
N VAL A 102 -6.26 -9.70 -2.86
CA VAL A 102 -5.67 -10.23 -1.63
C VAL A 102 -6.77 -10.59 -0.64
N GLN A 103 -6.77 -11.83 -0.16
CA GLN A 103 -7.63 -12.30 0.92
C GLN A 103 -6.81 -12.61 2.16
N ILE A 104 -7.16 -11.98 3.28
CA ILE A 104 -6.51 -12.21 4.57
C ILE A 104 -7.15 -13.43 5.23
N LEU A 105 -6.34 -14.44 5.59
CA LEU A 105 -6.83 -15.66 6.23
C LEU A 105 -6.57 -15.63 7.75
N TYR A 106 -5.33 -15.35 8.13
CA TYR A 106 -4.92 -15.29 9.53
C TYR A 106 -3.98 -14.09 9.75
N PRO A 107 -4.51 -12.88 10.06
CA PRO A 107 -3.74 -11.64 10.11
C PRO A 107 -2.52 -11.71 11.04
N SER A 108 -2.72 -12.17 12.29
CA SER A 108 -1.64 -12.27 13.28
C SER A 108 -0.53 -13.27 12.88
N ARG A 109 -0.84 -14.25 12.02
CA ARG A 109 0.14 -15.23 11.53
C ARG A 109 0.72 -14.84 10.17
N GLY A 110 0.29 -13.72 9.59
CA GLY A 110 0.68 -13.28 8.26
C GLY A 110 0.24 -14.24 7.16
N ILE A 111 -0.90 -14.92 7.31
CA ILE A 111 -1.39 -15.86 6.31
C ILE A 111 -2.45 -15.21 5.44
N TRP A 112 -2.26 -15.31 4.13
CA TRP A 112 -3.10 -14.72 3.11
C TRP A 112 -3.13 -15.60 1.86
N ARG A 113 -3.96 -15.25 0.88
CA ARG A 113 -4.01 -15.88 -0.45
C ARG A 113 -4.47 -14.86 -1.49
N PHE A 114 -4.27 -15.17 -2.76
CA PHE A 114 -5.04 -14.51 -3.81
C PHE A 114 -6.44 -15.11 -3.91
N ALA A 115 -7.40 -14.30 -4.34
CA ALA A 115 -8.78 -14.70 -4.57
C ALA A 115 -8.90 -15.77 -5.67
N ASP A 116 -7.99 -15.79 -6.64
CA ASP A 116 -7.92 -16.75 -7.74
C ASP A 116 -6.95 -17.92 -7.47
N ASP A 117 -6.34 -17.99 -6.27
CA ASP A 117 -5.50 -19.14 -5.93
C ASP A 117 -6.35 -20.44 -5.91
N PRO A 118 -5.77 -21.61 -6.26
CA PRO A 118 -6.41 -22.90 -6.06
C PRO A 118 -6.84 -23.15 -4.59
N PRO A 119 -7.82 -24.03 -4.34
CA PRO A 119 -8.19 -24.40 -2.98
C PRO A 119 -6.99 -24.91 -2.17
N GLY A 120 -6.87 -24.45 -0.92
CA GLY A 120 -5.81 -24.87 0.01
C GLY A 120 -4.46 -24.14 -0.12
N VAL A 121 -4.29 -23.22 -1.08
CA VAL A 121 -3.09 -22.39 -1.14
C VAL A 121 -3.11 -21.37 -0.01
N GLU A 122 -2.05 -21.39 0.79
CA GLU A 122 -1.75 -20.40 1.82
C GLU A 122 -0.40 -19.76 1.53
N ARG A 123 -0.35 -18.43 1.58
CA ARG A 123 0.84 -17.61 1.39
C ARG A 123 1.23 -17.00 2.74
N ARG A 124 2.53 -16.82 2.96
CA ARG A 124 3.05 -16.17 4.16
C ARG A 124 3.60 -14.80 3.81
N SER A 125 3.21 -13.80 4.60
CA SER A 125 3.89 -12.50 4.59
C SER A 125 5.37 -12.69 4.97
N VAL A 126 6.22 -11.80 4.47
CA VAL A 126 7.58 -11.70 4.97
C VAL A 126 7.56 -11.46 6.49
N ALA A 127 8.57 -11.98 7.18
CA ALA A 127 8.71 -11.72 8.61
C ALA A 127 8.83 -10.20 8.81
N ARG A 128 8.07 -9.65 9.76
CA ARG A 128 8.28 -8.29 10.21
C ARG A 128 9.68 -8.30 10.83
N ASN A 129 10.66 -7.69 10.15
CA ASN A 129 11.90 -7.36 10.85
C ASN A 129 11.48 -6.42 11.97
N SER A 130 11.59 -6.88 13.21
CA SER A 130 11.39 -6.07 14.39
C SER A 130 12.37 -4.90 14.27
N PHE A 131 11.88 -3.73 13.89
CA PHE A 131 12.62 -2.51 14.14
C PHE A 131 12.48 -2.24 15.63
N GLY A 132 13.56 -2.51 16.36
CA GLY A 132 13.82 -1.88 17.66
C GLY A 132 14.33 -0.46 17.48
#